data_AF-A0A7C7VSB6-F1
#
_entry.id   AF-A0A7C7VSB6-F1
#
_cell.length_a   1.000
_cell.length_b   1.000
_cell.length_c   1.000
_cell.angle_alpha   90.00
_cell.angle_beta   90.00
_cell.angle_gamma   90.00
#
_symmetry.space_group_name_H-M   'P 1'
#
loop_
_entity.id
_entity.type
_entity.pdbx_description
1 polymer ?
#
loop_
_entity_poly.entity_id
_entity_poly.type
_entity_poly.pdbx_seq_one_letter_code
_entity_poly.pdbx_strand_id
1 'polypeptide(L)'
;MLREMTVSNRAHDLAAFMPIVRRAMRGLVDVRAGGYVVEETIPGTFRVVNAHTGRDYAVQYYERAGIWTCDCPDFRHRHLPLCKHIVMVWSSGLVNDEGVPRSCEPPF
;
A
#
# COMPACT_ATOMS: atom_id res chain seq x y z
N MET A 1 28.84 -11.09 -29.95
CA MET A 1 28.53 -9.72 -29.48
C MET A 1 27.14 -9.76 -28.86
N LEU A 2 27.07 -9.88 -27.53
CA LEU A 2 25.81 -9.82 -26.77
C LEU A 2 25.47 -8.35 -26.54
N ARG A 3 24.29 -7.91 -26.99
CA ARG A 3 23.78 -6.56 -26.74
C ARG A 3 23.11 -6.56 -25.36
N GLU A 4 23.68 -5.79 -24.45
CA GLU A 4 23.10 -5.46 -23.15
C GLU A 4 21.83 -4.60 -23.38
N MET A 5 20.67 -5.18 -23.08
CA MET A 5 19.41 -4.44 -22.96
C MET A 5 19.34 -3.86 -21.55
N THR A 6 19.80 -2.62 -21.38
CA THR A 6 19.51 -1.82 -20.20
C THR A 6 18.00 -1.59 -20.10
N VAL A 7 17.36 -2.34 -19.21
CA VAL A 7 15.97 -2.08 -18.78
C VAL A 7 16.01 -0.80 -17.96
N SER A 8 15.76 0.32 -18.64
CA SER A 8 15.45 1.60 -18.02
C SER A 8 14.10 1.50 -17.31
N ASN A 9 14.09 1.01 -16.08
CA ASN A 9 12.95 1.14 -15.17
C ASN A 9 12.79 2.61 -14.81
N ARG A 10 12.02 3.31 -15.66
CA ARG A 10 11.49 4.64 -15.36
C ARG A 10 10.72 4.49 -14.06
N ALA A 11 11.17 5.14 -12.99
CA ALA A 11 10.34 5.38 -11.83
C ALA A 11 9.04 6.02 -12.34
N HIS A 12 7.93 5.29 -12.21
CA HIS A 12 6.61 5.75 -12.61
C HIS A 12 6.22 6.90 -11.67
N ASP A 13 6.55 8.09 -12.14
CA ASP A 13 6.15 9.43 -11.72
C ASP A 13 5.06 9.50 -10.64
N LEU A 14 5.50 9.51 -9.38
CA LEU A 14 4.68 9.75 -8.18
C LEU A 14 3.92 11.10 -8.26
N ALA A 15 4.37 12.06 -9.09
CA ALA A 15 3.72 13.35 -9.23
C ALA A 15 2.39 13.27 -10.01
N ALA A 16 2.21 12.29 -10.89
CA ALA A 16 0.98 12.09 -11.65
C ALA A 16 -0.19 11.57 -10.78
N PHE A 17 0.10 10.96 -9.63
CA PHE A 17 -0.90 10.36 -8.74
C PHE A 17 -1.39 11.29 -7.61
N MET A 18 -0.65 12.37 -7.31
CA MET A 18 -0.96 13.34 -6.26
C MET A 18 -2.39 13.96 -6.32
N PRO A 19 -2.99 14.24 -7.51
CA PRO A 19 -4.37 14.77 -7.57
C PRO A 19 -5.44 13.74 -7.19
N ILE A 20 -5.22 12.44 -7.52
CA ILE A 20 -6.10 11.34 -7.15
C ILE A 20 -6.02 11.09 -5.65
N VAL A 21 -4.79 11.11 -5.11
CA VAL A 21 -4.54 11.04 -3.66
C VAL A 21 -5.23 12.20 -2.94
N ARG A 22 -5.17 13.44 -3.44
CA ARG A 22 -5.90 14.59 -2.84
C ARG A 22 -7.41 14.43 -2.83
N ARG A 23 -8.01 13.83 -3.86
CA ARG A 23 -9.47 13.61 -3.91
C ARG A 23 -9.89 12.46 -2.98
N ALA A 24 -9.03 11.45 -2.78
CA ALA A 24 -9.19 10.45 -1.74
C ALA A 24 -8.97 11.04 -0.32
N MET A 25 -8.09 12.03 -0.18
CA MET A 25 -7.72 12.68 1.08
C MET A 25 -8.79 13.61 1.67
N ARG A 26 -9.79 14.08 0.91
CA ARG A 26 -10.93 14.84 1.51
C ARG A 26 -11.81 13.97 2.42
N GLY A 27 -11.63 12.65 2.39
CA GLY A 27 -12.20 11.72 3.35
C GLY A 27 -11.17 11.02 4.23
N LEU A 28 -9.88 11.43 4.20
CA LEU A 28 -8.87 10.95 5.15
C LEU A 28 -9.15 11.58 6.50
N VAL A 29 -10.10 10.97 7.17
CA VAL A 29 -10.07 10.84 8.61
C VAL A 29 -8.65 10.42 8.98
N ASP A 30 -8.03 11.22 9.85
CA ASP A 30 -6.79 10.93 10.54
C ASP A 30 -6.71 9.42 10.83
N VAL A 31 -5.65 8.75 10.39
CA VAL A 31 -5.48 7.30 10.59
C VAL A 31 -5.38 6.97 12.09
N ARG A 32 -5.13 7.96 12.94
CA ARG A 32 -5.29 7.89 14.40
C ARG A 32 -6.69 8.25 14.91
N ALA A 33 -7.53 8.94 14.13
CA ALA A 33 -8.93 9.25 14.46
C ALA A 33 -9.97 8.32 13.78
N GLY A 34 -9.57 7.49 12.81
CA GLY A 34 -10.47 6.76 11.92
C GLY A 34 -10.86 5.35 12.36
N GLY A 35 -10.43 4.94 13.56
CA GLY A 35 -10.76 3.64 14.12
C GLY A 35 -10.23 2.48 13.28
N TYR A 36 -9.01 2.61 12.72
CA TYR A 36 -8.33 1.50 12.06
C TYR A 36 -7.06 1.13 12.83
N VAL A 37 -6.87 -0.17 13.06
CA VAL A 37 -5.63 -0.72 13.62
C VAL A 37 -4.92 -1.45 12.49
N VAL A 38 -3.66 -1.09 12.26
CA VAL A 38 -2.79 -1.74 11.28
C VAL A 38 -1.69 -2.47 12.03
N GLU A 39 -1.56 -3.76 11.76
CA GLU A 39 -0.54 -4.62 12.33
C GLU A 39 0.14 -5.38 11.20
N GLU A 40 1.47 -5.38 11.17
CA GLU A 40 2.22 -6.28 10.30
C GLU A 40 2.34 -7.65 10.97
N THR A 41 1.75 -8.68 10.36
CA THR A 41 1.71 -10.03 10.96
C THR A 41 2.93 -10.86 10.58
N ILE A 42 3.41 -10.68 9.35
CA ILE A 42 4.68 -11.18 8.82
C ILE A 42 5.21 -10.14 7.81
N PRO A 43 6.52 -10.12 7.49
CA PRO A 43 7.07 -9.14 6.56
C PRO A 43 6.28 -9.02 5.26
N GLY A 44 5.81 -7.80 4.96
CA GLY A 44 5.01 -7.49 3.78
C GLY A 44 3.54 -7.92 3.85
N THR A 45 3.05 -8.43 4.98
CA THR A 45 1.64 -8.79 5.17
C THR A 45 1.06 -8.09 6.38
N PHE A 46 -0.02 -7.35 6.16
CA PHE A 46 -0.63 -6.47 7.13
C PHE A 46 -2.08 -6.89 7.37
N ARG A 47 -2.46 -6.89 8.64
CA ARG A 47 -3.84 -6.97 9.09
C ARG A 47 -4.35 -5.56 9.35
N VAL A 48 -5.41 -5.18 8.64
CA VAL A 48 -6.07 -3.88 8.80
C VAL A 48 -7.45 -4.10 9.41
N VAL A 49 -7.61 -3.75 10.68
CA VAL A 49 -8.85 -3.94 11.45
C VAL A 49 -9.59 -2.63 11.58
N ASN A 50 -10.87 -2.59 11.22
CA ASN A 50 -11.76 -1.49 11.57
C ASN A 50 -12.26 -1.68 13.01
N ALA A 51 -11.77 -0.89 13.95
CA ALA A 51 -12.09 -0.90 15.37
C ALA A 51 -13.59 -0.68 15.68
N HIS A 52 -14.34 -0.02 14.79
CA HIS A 52 -15.78 0.21 14.99
C HIS A 52 -16.65 -1.01 14.62
N THR A 53 -16.24 -1.78 13.61
CA THR A 53 -17.02 -2.92 13.09
C THR A 53 -16.41 -4.27 13.42
N GLY A 54 -15.17 -4.30 13.92
CA GLY A 54 -14.38 -5.51 14.16
C GLY A 54 -13.94 -6.23 12.88
N ARG A 55 -14.29 -5.71 11.69
CA ARG A 55 -13.90 -6.32 10.41
C ARG A 55 -12.43 -6.11 10.14
N ASP A 56 -11.76 -7.16 9.71
CA ASP A 56 -10.37 -7.12 9.30
C ASP A 56 -10.19 -7.53 7.85
N TYR A 57 -9.10 -7.03 7.28
CA TYR A 57 -8.71 -7.25 5.90
C TYR A 57 -7.21 -7.52 5.84
N ALA A 58 -6.82 -8.51 5.05
CA ALA A 58 -5.43 -8.76 4.73
C ALA A 58 -4.99 -7.84 3.58
N VAL A 59 -3.85 -7.18 3.79
CA VAL A 59 -3.15 -6.38 2.78
C VAL A 59 -1.76 -7.00 2.61
N GLN A 60 -1.38 -7.30 1.37
CA GLN A 60 -0.11 -7.97 1.08
C GLN A 60 0.70 -7.20 0.05
N TYR A 61 1.99 -7.11 0.28
CA TYR A 61 2.98 -6.57 -0.63
C TYR A 61 3.77 -7.72 -1.27
N TYR A 62 3.77 -7.79 -2.59
CA TYR A 62 4.56 -8.76 -3.35
C TYR A 62 5.84 -8.09 -3.84
N GLU A 63 6.91 -8.20 -3.06
CA GLU A 63 8.22 -7.56 -3.28
C GLU A 63 8.75 -7.73 -4.71
N ARG A 64 8.75 -8.97 -5.23
CA ARG A 64 9.25 -9.26 -6.59
C ARG A 64 8.53 -8.50 -7.70
N ALA A 65 7.28 -8.14 -7.47
CA ALA A 65 6.44 -7.44 -8.44
C ALA A 65 6.22 -5.96 -8.09
N GLY A 66 6.59 -5.52 -6.88
CA GLY A 66 6.33 -4.16 -6.40
C GLY A 66 4.84 -3.84 -6.34
N ILE A 67 3.96 -4.83 -6.12
CA ILE A 67 2.51 -4.66 -6.14
C ILE A 67 1.88 -4.90 -4.77
N TRP A 68 0.80 -4.17 -4.52
CA TRP A 68 -0.04 -4.32 -3.33
C TRP A 68 -1.35 -5.01 -3.67
N THR A 69 -1.81 -5.89 -2.80
CA THR A 69 -3.12 -6.53 -2.88
C THR A 69 -3.89 -6.41 -1.58
N CYS A 70 -5.21 -6.51 -1.67
CA CYS A 70 -6.09 -6.55 -0.51
C CYS A 70 -7.25 -7.52 -0.76
N ASP A 71 -7.67 -8.23 0.28
CA ASP A 71 -8.80 -9.16 0.22
C ASP A 71 -10.18 -8.49 0.31
N CYS A 72 -10.24 -7.17 0.46
CA CYS A 72 -11.50 -6.46 0.63
C CYS A 72 -12.35 -6.47 -0.65
N PRO A 73 -13.69 -6.42 -0.54
CA PRO A 73 -14.59 -6.39 -1.69
C PRO A 73 -14.29 -5.23 -2.65
N ASP A 74 -13.94 -4.05 -2.13
CA ASP A 74 -13.63 -2.89 -2.99
C ASP A 74 -12.42 -3.14 -3.89
N PHE A 75 -11.37 -3.80 -3.38
CA PHE A 75 -10.20 -4.15 -4.18
C PHE A 75 -10.56 -5.17 -5.26
N ARG A 76 -11.33 -6.20 -4.88
CA ARG A 76 -11.76 -7.26 -5.80
C ARG A 76 -12.65 -6.75 -6.93
N HIS A 77 -13.56 -5.82 -6.64
CA HIS A 77 -14.58 -5.39 -7.61
C HIS A 77 -14.19 -4.17 -8.44
N ARG A 78 -13.32 -3.30 -7.95
CA ARG A 78 -13.08 -2.00 -8.61
C ARG A 78 -11.91 -1.99 -9.59
N HIS A 79 -11.10 -3.06 -9.64
CA HIS A 79 -9.86 -3.12 -10.44
C HIS A 79 -8.95 -1.87 -10.27
N LEU A 80 -9.14 -1.12 -9.18
CA LEU A 80 -8.31 0.03 -8.85
C LEU A 80 -7.07 -0.50 -8.13
N PRO A 81 -5.88 0.04 -8.43
CA PRO A 81 -4.64 -0.43 -7.82
C PRO A 81 -4.58 -0.17 -6.31
N LEU A 82 -5.51 0.63 -5.76
CA LEU A 82 -5.51 1.09 -4.37
C LEU A 82 -6.92 1.01 -3.78
N CYS A 83 -7.08 0.29 -2.67
CA CYS A 83 -8.25 0.36 -1.80
C CYS A 83 -7.91 1.14 -0.53
N LYS A 84 -8.94 1.53 0.24
CA LYS A 84 -8.72 2.27 1.50
C LYS A 84 -7.76 1.56 2.47
N HIS A 85 -7.74 0.23 2.50
CA HIS A 85 -6.87 -0.52 3.41
C HIS A 85 -5.40 -0.42 3.03
N ILE A 86 -5.07 -0.42 1.73
CA ILE A 86 -3.70 -0.17 1.27
C ILE A 86 -3.26 1.25 1.68
N VAL A 87 -4.15 2.23 1.53
CA VAL A 87 -3.89 3.62 1.97
C VAL A 87 -3.65 3.70 3.48
N MET A 88 -4.40 2.93 4.29
CA MET A 88 -4.18 2.86 5.74
C MET A 88 -2.81 2.27 6.08
N VAL A 89 -2.37 1.22 5.38
CA VAL A 89 -1.02 0.66 5.56
C VAL A 89 0.05 1.70 5.23
N TRP A 90 -0.08 2.41 4.11
CA TRP A 90 0.89 3.45 3.72
C TRP A 90 0.96 4.60 4.73
N SER A 91 -0.15 4.87 5.43
CA SER A 91 -0.24 5.93 6.43
C SER A 91 0.17 5.47 7.84
N SER A 92 0.48 4.19 8.03
CA SER A 92 0.79 3.60 9.35
C SER A 92 2.22 3.86 9.84
N GLY A 93 3.11 4.33 8.94
CA GLY A 93 4.54 4.45 9.21
C GLY A 93 5.34 3.16 9.00
N LEU A 94 4.68 2.03 8.71
CA LEU A 94 5.32 0.74 8.39
C LEU A 94 5.87 0.67 6.95
N VAL A 95 5.54 1.67 6.14
CA VAL A 95 5.94 1.78 4.74
C VAL A 95 6.89 2.96 4.59
N ASN A 96 7.92 2.83 3.75
CA ASN A 96 8.85 3.89 3.42
C ASN A 96 8.25 4.89 2.40
N ASP A 97 8.99 5.94 2.06
CA ASP A 97 8.53 6.97 1.13
C ASP A 97 8.34 6.46 -0.32
N GLU A 98 8.88 5.27 -0.63
CA GLU A 98 8.75 4.60 -1.93
C GLU A 98 7.53 3.67 -2.00
N GLY A 99 6.78 3.52 -0.90
CA GLY A 99 5.64 2.61 -0.86
C GLY A 99 6.03 1.14 -0.63
N VAL A 100 7.24 0.88 -0.12
CA VAL A 100 7.76 -0.46 0.23
C VAL A 100 7.66 -0.66 1.75
N PRO A 101 7.18 -1.82 2.23
CA PRO A 101 7.28 -2.19 3.64
C PRO A 101 8.72 -2.07 4.15
N ARG A 102 8.91 -1.37 5.27
CA ARG A 102 10.23 -1.24 5.91
C ARG A 102 10.82 -2.59 6.29
N SER A 103 9.98 -3.58 6.58
CA SER A 103 10.39 -4.97 6.85
C SER A 103 10.99 -5.69 5.64
N CYS A 104 10.70 -5.21 4.42
CA CYS A 104 11.16 -5.78 3.16
C CYS A 104 12.38 -5.06 2.59
N GLU A 105 12.85 -3.99 3.25
CA GLU A 105 14.09 -3.34 2.86
C GLU A 105 15.28 -4.27 3.14
N PRO A 106 16.22 -4.45 2.19
CA PRO A 106 17.41 -5.26 2.44
C PRO A 106 18.24 -4.63 3.57
N PRO A 107 18.82 -5.44 4.47
CA PRO A 107 19.77 -4.92 5.45
C PRO A 107 20.98 -4.35 4.70
N PHE A 108 21.38 -3.15 5.10
CA PHE A 108 22.49 -2.37 4.53
C PHE A 108 23.79 -3.16 4.38
#